data_AF-A0A4Z0R1K0-F1
#
_entry.id   AF-A0A4Z0R1K0-F1
#
_cell.length_a   1.000
_cell.length_b   1.000
_cell.length_c   1.000
_cell.angle_alpha   90.00
_cell.angle_beta   90.00
_cell.angle_gamma   90.00
#
_symmetry.space_group_name_H-M   'P 1'
#
loop_
_entity.id
_entity.type
_entity.pdbx_description
1 polymer ?
#
loop_
_entity_poly.entity_id
_entity_poly.type
_entity_poly.pdbx_seq_one_letter_code
_entity_poly.pdbx_strand_id
1 'polypeptide(L)'
;MRSLMLGLVVGVIGIILSLFLNNSEMIMYALLIIGFIPIIISGFLSGAYVSGDRVRGNYSDSKDFNERSGWSTKLFFFGIPCVLAAVVIIYIT
;
A
#
# COMPACT_ATOMS: atom_id res chain seq x y z
N MET A 1 1.51 -12.13 3.21
CA MET A 1 1.48 -11.97 4.69
C MET A 1 2.65 -11.16 5.23
N ARG A 2 3.91 -11.46 4.86
CA ARG A 2 5.06 -10.65 5.31
C ARG A 2 4.95 -9.15 4.99
N SER A 3 4.45 -8.79 3.80
CA SER A 3 4.22 -7.39 3.41
C SER A 3 3.19 -6.67 4.27
N LEU A 4 2.10 -7.35 4.65
CA LEU A 4 1.09 -6.84 5.58
C LEU A 4 1.70 -6.54 6.95
N MET A 5 2.51 -7.47 7.48
CA MET A 5 3.24 -7.30 8.74
C MET A 5 4.19 -6.10 8.68
N LEU A 6 4.92 -5.93 7.57
CA LEU A 6 5.80 -4.76 7.38
C LEU A 6 5.01 -3.45 7.35
N GLY A 7 3.88 -3.40 6.63
CA GLY A 7 3.00 -2.24 6.63
C GLY A 7 2.47 -1.92 8.02
N LEU A 8 2.06 -2.94 8.79
CA LEU A 8 1.62 -2.77 10.18
C LEU A 8 2.73 -2.20 11.06
N VAL A 9 3.97 -2.71 10.95
CA VAL A 9 5.11 -2.19 11.71
C VAL A 9 5.36 -0.71 11.38
N VAL A 10 5.36 -0.36 10.09
CA VAL A 10 5.53 1.04 9.65
C VAL A 10 4.39 1.93 10.17
N GLY A 11 3.14 1.46 10.07
CA GLY A 11 1.97 2.18 10.57
C GLY A 11 1.99 2.40 12.08
N VAL A 12 2.33 1.36 12.87
CA VAL A 12 2.45 1.46 14.33
C VAL A 12 3.56 2.42 14.73
N ILE A 13 4.72 2.35 14.07
CA ILE A 13 5.81 3.31 14.31
C ILE A 13 5.34 4.74 14.00
N GLY A 14 4.64 4.94 12.89
CA GLY A 14 4.08 6.24 12.53
C GLY A 14 3.10 6.77 13.59
N ILE A 15 2.17 5.94 14.07
CA ILE A 15 1.25 6.30 15.15
C ILE A 15 2.01 6.69 16.42
N ILE A 16 2.99 5.88 16.85
CA ILE A 16 3.80 6.19 18.03
C ILE A 16 4.49 7.55 17.86
N LEU A 17 5.15 7.77 16.72
CA LEU A 17 5.82 9.06 16.45
C LEU A 17 4.83 10.23 16.48
N SER A 18 3.61 10.05 15.96
CA SER A 18 2.60 11.13 15.93
C SER A 18 2.16 11.60 17.32
N LEU A 19 2.26 10.74 18.33
CA LEU A 19 1.91 11.07 19.71
C LEU A 19 3.00 11.87 20.43
N PHE A 20 4.26 11.76 19.99
CA PHE A 20 5.40 12.42 20.64
C PHE A 20 5.87 13.67 19.89
N LEU A 21 5.60 13.77 18.58
CA LEU A 21 5.98 14.94 17.78
C LEU A 21 4.86 15.97 17.75
N ASN A 22 5.21 17.26 17.89
CA ASN A 22 4.28 18.39 17.78
C ASN A 22 3.68 18.60 16.37
N ASN A 23 4.12 17.82 15.37
CA ASN A 23 3.68 17.94 13.98
C ASN A 23 3.15 16.58 13.48
N SER A 24 2.02 16.15 14.05
CA SER A 24 1.35 14.91 13.68
C SER A 24 0.85 14.91 12.23
N GLU A 25 0.52 16.09 11.69
CA GLU A 25 0.14 16.27 10.28
C GLU A 25 1.22 15.81 9.31
N MET A 26 2.48 16.16 9.56
CA MET A 26 3.60 15.74 8.71
C MET A 26 3.72 14.21 8.67
N ILE A 27 3.52 13.54 9.80
CA ILE A 27 3.57 12.08 9.90
C ILE A 27 2.38 11.44 9.19
N MET A 28 1.18 12.00 9.36
CA MET A 28 -0.01 11.58 8.64
C MET A 28 0.21 11.66 7.12
N TYR A 29 0.68 12.79 6.59
CA TYR A 29 0.96 12.93 5.15
C TYR A 29 2.04 11.95 4.67
N ALA A 30 3.08 11.72 5.46
CA ALA A 30 4.09 10.73 5.12
C ALA A 30 3.50 9.32 5.00
N LEU A 31 2.64 8.91 5.95
CA LEU A 31 1.96 7.62 5.92
C LEU A 31 0.98 7.50 4.75
N LEU A 32 0.28 8.57 4.38
CA LEU A 32 -0.58 8.60 3.19
C LEU A 32 0.23 8.39 1.92
N ILE A 33 1.38 9.05 1.78
CA ILE A 33 2.26 8.88 0.61
C ILE A 33 2.83 7.44 0.56
N ILE A 34 3.35 6.95 1.69
CA ILE A 34 3.90 5.59 1.82
C ILE A 34 2.81 4.52 1.61
N GLY A 35 1.56 4.83 1.92
CA GLY A 35 0.43 3.92 1.72
C GLY A 35 -0.13 3.93 0.30
N PHE A 36 -0.49 5.12 -0.21
CA PHE A 36 -1.17 5.25 -1.49
C PHE A 36 -0.27 4.99 -2.69
N ILE A 37 1.01 5.38 -2.67
CA ILE A 37 1.91 5.13 -3.82
C ILE A 37 2.01 3.63 -4.12
N PRO A 38 2.33 2.75 -3.14
CA PRO A 38 2.32 1.30 -3.36
C PRO A 38 0.97 0.75 -3.81
N ILE A 39 -0.15 1.25 -3.26
CA ILE A 39 -1.50 0.81 -3.66
C ILE A 39 -1.76 1.16 -5.12
N ILE A 40 -1.44 2.37 -5.55
CA ILE A 40 -1.62 2.78 -6.95
C ILE A 40 -0.76 1.91 -7.87
N ILE A 41 0.52 1.71 -7.52
CA ILE A 41 1.41 0.82 -8.29
C ILE A 41 0.85 -0.61 -8.35
N SER A 42 0.25 -1.10 -7.25
CA SER A 42 -0.38 -2.42 -7.23
C SER A 42 -1.55 -2.54 -8.22
N GLY A 43 -2.34 -1.48 -8.40
CA GLY A 43 -3.42 -1.42 -9.38
C GLY A 43 -2.90 -1.51 -10.82
N PHE A 44 -1.78 -0.85 -11.13
CA PHE A 44 -1.13 -0.98 -12.43
C PHE A 44 -0.60 -2.40 -12.67
N LEU A 45 0.07 -2.98 -11.67
CA LEU A 45 0.66 -4.32 -11.79
C LEU A 45 -0.39 -5.43 -11.94
N SER A 46 -1.54 -5.30 -11.26
CA SER A 46 -2.66 -6.24 -11.39
C SER A 46 -3.45 -6.07 -12.69
N GLY A 47 -3.26 -4.95 -13.41
CA GLY A 47 -4.05 -4.62 -14.59
C GLY A 47 -5.43 -4.03 -14.28
N ALA A 48 -5.69 -3.59 -13.04
CA ALA A 48 -6.96 -2.99 -12.62
C ALA A 48 -7.33 -1.72 -13.41
N TYR A 49 -6.35 -1.04 -14.00
CA TYR A 49 -6.53 0.16 -14.83
C TYR A 49 -6.52 -0.10 -16.34
N VAL A 50 -6.53 -1.37 -16.77
CA VAL A 50 -6.43 -1.78 -18.18
C VAL A 50 -7.67 -2.59 -18.59
N SER A 51 -8.03 -2.62 -19.88
CA SER A 51 -9.18 -3.40 -20.35
C SER A 51 -9.01 -4.89 -20.08
N GLY A 52 -10.12 -5.55 -19.70
CA GLY A 52 -10.14 -6.97 -19.40
C GLY A 52 -9.68 -7.84 -20.58
N ASP A 53 -9.96 -7.44 -21.82
CA ASP A 53 -9.53 -8.18 -23.02
C ASP A 53 -8.01 -8.15 -23.19
N ARG A 54 -7.37 -7.01 -22.90
CA ARG A 54 -5.90 -6.90 -22.92
C ARG A 54 -5.27 -7.70 -21.78
N VAL A 55 -5.89 -7.66 -20.60
CA VAL A 55 -5.43 -8.44 -19.44
C VAL A 55 -5.52 -9.93 -19.76
N ARG A 56 -6.65 -10.41 -20.32
CA ARG A 56 -6.86 -11.79 -20.81
C ARG A 56 -5.86 -12.21 -21.89
N GLY A 57 -5.54 -11.31 -22.82
CA GLY A 57 -4.53 -11.56 -23.86
C GLY A 57 -3.10 -11.72 -23.31
N ASN A 58 -2.78 -11.09 -22.18
CA ASN A 58 -1.48 -11.17 -21.52
C ASN A 58 -1.29 -12.41 -20.62
N TYR A 59 -2.33 -13.22 -20.37
CA TYR A 59 -2.18 -14.47 -19.61
C TYR A 59 -1.41 -15.57 -20.36
N SER A 60 -1.04 -15.33 -21.62
CA SER A 60 -0.23 -16.24 -22.42
C SER A 60 1.15 -16.50 -21.78
N ASP A 61 1.71 -15.54 -21.03
CA ASP A 61 2.88 -15.74 -20.17
C ASP A 61 2.47 -15.84 -18.70
N SER A 62 2.15 -17.06 -18.28
CA SER A 62 1.74 -17.36 -16.90
C SER A 62 2.80 -17.02 -15.84
N LYS A 63 4.08 -17.00 -16.20
CA LYS A 63 5.17 -16.71 -15.25
C LYS A 63 5.25 -15.22 -14.98
N ASP A 64 5.30 -14.39 -16.03
CA ASP A 64 5.26 -12.93 -15.88
C ASP A 64 4.01 -12.49 -15.10
N PHE A 65 2.85 -13.05 -15.48
CA PHE A 65 1.59 -12.74 -14.81
C PHE A 65 1.64 -13.04 -13.31
N ASN A 66 2.15 -14.22 -12.93
CA ASN A 66 2.22 -14.62 -11.53
C ASN A 66 3.22 -13.77 -10.72
N GLU A 67 4.36 -13.43 -11.31
CA GLU A 67 5.35 -12.55 -10.68
C GLU A 67 4.77 -11.14 -10.46
N ARG A 68 4.15 -10.55 -11.48
CA ARG A 68 3.49 -9.24 -11.40
C ARG A 68 2.35 -9.21 -10.40
N SER A 69 1.50 -10.24 -10.41
CA SER A 69 0.40 -10.39 -9.46
C SER A 69 0.90 -10.56 -8.02
N GLY A 70 1.99 -11.31 -7.83
CA GLY A 70 2.67 -11.43 -6.56
C GLY A 70 3.19 -10.10 -6.02
N TRP A 71 3.81 -9.27 -6.87
CA TRP A 71 4.26 -7.93 -6.50
C TRP A 71 3.09 -6.98 -6.22
N SER A 72 2.06 -6.98 -7.06
CA SER A 72 0.82 -6.22 -6.86
C SER A 72 0.24 -6.51 -5.48
N THR A 73 0.03 -7.79 -5.16
CA THR A 73 -0.53 -8.24 -3.89
C THR A 73 0.34 -7.79 -2.71
N LYS A 74 1.68 -7.90 -2.82
CA LYS A 74 2.60 -7.45 -1.76
C LYS A 74 2.48 -5.95 -1.50
N LEU A 75 2.49 -5.12 -2.55
CA LEU A 75 2.41 -3.67 -2.44
C LEU A 75 1.07 -3.20 -1.87
N PHE A 76 -0.03 -3.80 -2.33
CA PHE A 76 -1.37 -3.51 -1.83
C PHE A 76 -1.48 -3.78 -0.32
N PHE A 77 -1.07 -4.98 0.12
CA PHE A 77 -1.10 -5.35 1.53
C PHE A 77 -0.10 -4.57 2.40
N PHE A 78 0.99 -4.06 1.83
CA PHE A 78 1.88 -3.15 2.54
C PHE A 78 1.25 -1.77 2.74
N GLY A 79 0.60 -1.23 1.70
CA GLY A 79 0.07 0.13 1.74
C GLY A 79 -1.17 0.29 2.62
N ILE A 80 -2.06 -0.71 2.68
CA ILE A 80 -3.31 -0.64 3.45
C ILE A 80 -3.07 -0.25 4.92
N PRO A 81 -2.22 -0.96 5.70
CA PRO A 81 -1.98 -0.60 7.09
C PRO A 81 -1.42 0.82 7.26
N CYS A 82 -0.60 1.31 6.32
CA CYS A 82 -0.06 2.67 6.36
C CYS A 82 -1.16 3.72 6.18
N VAL A 83 -2.07 3.52 5.21
CA VAL A 83 -3.22 4.41 5.01
C VAL A 83 -4.14 4.38 6.24
N LEU A 84 -4.42 3.18 6.78
CA LEU A 84 -5.24 3.04 7.98
C LEU A 84 -4.59 3.73 9.18
N ALA A 85 -3.28 3.62 9.35
CA ALA A 85 -2.55 4.32 10.40
C ALA A 85 -2.66 5.84 10.26
N ALA A 86 -2.56 6.38 9.04
CA ALA A 86 -2.78 7.80 8.80
C ALA A 86 -4.21 8.24 9.18
N VAL A 87 -5.22 7.42 8.87
CA VAL A 87 -6.62 7.66 9.27
C VAL A 87 -6.76 7.64 10.79
N VAL A 88 -6.10 6.70 11.47
CA VAL A 88 -6.11 6.64 12.95
C VAL A 88 -5.53 7.91 13.56
N ILE A 89 -4.44 8.45 13.00
CA ILE A 89 -3.81 9.70 13.49
C ILE A 89 -4.83 10.85 13.54
N ILE A 90 -5.69 10.99 12.52
CA ILE A 90 -6.74 12.03 12.45
C ILE A 90 -7.69 12.00 13.67
N TYR A 91 -7.91 10.83 14.26
CA TYR A 91 -8.83 10.67 15.39
C TYR A 91 -8.15 10.76 16.77
N ILE A 92 -6.82 10.67 16.83
CA ILE A 92 -6.07 10.63 18.11
C ILE A 92 -5.24 11.89 18.37
N THR A 93 -5.00 12.72 17.37
CA THR A 93 -4.30 14.02 17.48
C THR A 93 -5.22 15.14 17.02
#